data_AF-M1ZE54-F1
#
_entry.id   AF-M1ZE54-F1
#
_cell.length_a   1.000
_cell.length_b   1.000
_cell.length_c   1.000
_cell.angle_alpha   90.00
_cell.angle_beta   90.00
_cell.angle_gamma   90.00
#
_symmetry.space_group_name_H-M   'P 1'
#
loop_
_entity.id
_entity.type
_entity.pdbx_description
1 polymer ?
#
loop_
_entity_poly.entity_id
_entity_poly.type
_entity_poly.pdbx_seq_one_letter_code
_entity_poly.pdbx_strand_id
1 'polypeptide(L)'
;MESIKRACKYFYYRFIRLQASPEKLAWGMALGLFISTTPTFGFQMALGFVTAAFFRVSKLCALIGVQVTNALTAPFVYAGTYYLGAVILNRPFKQEYLENLSWGSLWEMGPDVFASLWVGE
;
A
#
# COMPACT_ATOMS: atom_id res chain seq x y z
N MET A 1 -30.84 7.38 2.00
CA MET A 1 -29.96 6.76 0.99
C MET A 1 -29.61 7.71 -0.17
N GLU A 2 -30.58 8.43 -0.73
CA GLU A 2 -30.41 9.28 -1.93
C GLU A 2 -29.39 10.43 -1.79
N SER A 3 -29.30 11.06 -0.61
CA SER A 3 -28.34 12.15 -0.38
C SER A 3 -26.88 11.68 -0.43
N ILE A 4 -26.60 10.44 -0.01
CA ILE A 4 -25.25 9.86 -0.06
C ILE A 4 -24.88 9.56 -1.51
N LYS A 5 -25.78 8.96 -2.30
CA LYS A 5 -25.55 8.72 -3.74
C LYS A 5 -25.24 10.02 -4.49
N ARG A 6 -25.98 11.10 -4.24
CA ARG A 6 -25.69 12.40 -4.85
C ARG A 6 -24.37 13.00 -4.36
N ALA A 7 -24.05 12.89 -3.07
CA ALA A 7 -22.78 13.36 -2.53
C ALA A 7 -21.61 12.60 -3.17
N CYS A 8 -21.67 11.27 -3.21
CA CYS A 8 -20.67 10.43 -3.89
C CYS A 8 -20.54 10.79 -5.37
N LYS A 9 -21.65 10.98 -6.09
CA LYS A 9 -21.65 11.36 -7.51
C LYS A 9 -21.08 12.77 -7.73
N TYR A 10 -21.38 13.70 -6.84
CA TYR A 10 -20.83 15.06 -6.86
C TYR A 10 -19.33 15.06 -6.59
N PHE A 11 -18.87 14.35 -5.54
CA PHE A 11 -17.45 14.20 -5.24
C PHE A 11 -16.71 13.47 -6.37
N TYR A 12 -17.32 12.47 -6.98
CA TYR A 12 -16.79 11.75 -8.14
C TYR A 12 -16.57 12.69 -9.34
N TYR A 13 -17.58 13.44 -9.77
CA TYR A 13 -17.41 14.38 -10.89
C TYR A 13 -16.51 15.57 -10.54
N ARG A 14 -16.50 16.01 -9.28
CA ARG A 14 -15.59 17.05 -8.79
C ARG A 14 -14.14 16.56 -8.81
N PHE A 15 -13.89 15.31 -8.46
CA PHE A 15 -12.57 14.66 -8.53
C PHE A 15 -12.10 14.50 -9.98
N ILE A 16 -12.99 14.08 -10.89
CA ILE A 16 -12.69 13.99 -12.34
C ILE A 16 -12.39 15.37 -12.96
N ARG A 17 -13.05 16.43 -12.48
CA ARG A 17 -12.85 17.81 -12.96
C ARG A 17 -11.69 18.55 -12.30
N LEU A 18 -11.10 18.02 -11.23
CA LEU A 18 -9.94 18.61 -10.58
C LEU A 18 -8.76 18.51 -11.56
N GLN A 19 -8.40 19.67 -12.12
CA GLN A 19 -7.38 19.88 -13.16
C GLN A 19 -5.94 19.62 -12.69
N ALA A 20 -5.67 18.49 -12.07
CA ALA A 20 -4.37 17.86 -12.26
C ALA A 20 -4.53 16.94 -13.47
N SER A 21 -3.69 17.11 -14.50
CA SER A 21 -3.70 16.24 -15.68
C SER A 21 -3.82 14.78 -15.21
N PRO A 22 -4.84 14.01 -15.65
CA PRO A 22 -5.08 12.64 -15.18
C PRO A 22 -3.82 11.78 -15.22
N GLU A 23 -2.98 12.04 -16.22
CA GLU A 23 -1.64 11.52 -16.37
C GLU A 23 -0.74 11.72 -15.14
N LYS A 24 -0.66 12.93 -14.57
CA LYS A 24 0.12 13.22 -13.35
C LYS A 24 -0.45 12.56 -12.09
N LEU A 25 -1.77 12.33 -12.02
CA LEU A 25 -2.35 11.51 -10.95
C LEU A 25 -1.95 10.04 -11.10
N ALA A 26 -2.10 9.49 -12.31
CA ALA A 26 -1.77 8.11 -12.62
C ALA A 26 -0.28 7.83 -12.38
N TRP A 27 0.61 8.70 -12.85
CA TRP A 27 2.05 8.62 -12.58
C TRP A 27 2.36 8.73 -11.10
N GLY A 28 1.72 9.65 -10.37
CA GLY A 28 1.88 9.74 -8.93
C GLY A 28 1.49 8.44 -8.23
N MET A 29 0.33 7.87 -8.59
CA MET A 29 -0.17 6.61 -8.03
C MET A 29 0.77 5.43 -8.35
N ALA A 30 1.18 5.27 -9.60
CA ALA A 30 2.08 4.22 -10.04
C ALA A 30 3.43 4.29 -9.32
N LEU A 31 3.97 5.50 -9.18
CA LEU A 31 5.23 5.74 -8.50
C LEU A 31 5.13 5.46 -6.99
N GLY A 32 3.99 5.79 -6.39
CA GLY A 32 3.69 5.44 -5.00
C GLY A 32 3.61 3.93 -4.76
N LEU A 33 2.89 3.20 -5.64
CA LEU A 33 2.82 1.73 -5.57
C LEU A 33 4.20 1.09 -5.75
N PHE A 34 4.99 1.58 -6.71
CA PHE A 34 6.35 1.09 -6.94
C PHE A 34 7.23 1.26 -5.70
N ILE A 35 7.12 2.38 -5.00
CA ILE A 35 7.86 2.61 -3.75
C ILE A 35 7.32 1.71 -2.63
N SER A 36 6.01 1.46 -2.58
CA SER A 36 5.39 0.54 -1.63
C SER A 36 5.90 -0.90 -1.75
N THR A 37 6.37 -1.34 -2.92
CA THR A 37 6.97 -2.68 -3.07
C THR A 37 8.42 -2.73 -2.63
N THR A 38 9.07 -1.58 -2.46
CA THR A 38 10.42 -1.55 -1.88
C THR A 38 10.32 -1.76 -0.36
N PRO A 39 11.21 -2.57 0.24
CA PRO A 39 11.26 -2.79 1.69
C PRO A 39 11.83 -1.55 2.42
N THR A 40 11.30 -0.36 2.16
CA THR A 40 11.68 0.92 2.77
C THR A 40 10.68 1.34 3.85
N PHE A 41 10.39 0.44 4.79
CA PHE A 41 9.44 0.72 5.86
C PHE A 41 9.89 1.94 6.68
N GLY A 42 8.95 2.82 7.05
CA GLY A 42 9.22 4.09 7.74
C GLY A 42 9.70 5.23 6.83
N PHE A 43 10.59 4.97 5.87
CA PHE A 43 11.12 5.99 4.95
C PHE A 43 10.31 6.15 3.65
N GLN A 44 9.47 5.18 3.32
CA GLN A 44 8.65 5.16 2.11
C GLN A 44 7.83 6.43 1.89
N MET A 45 7.30 7.08 2.94
CA MET A 45 6.55 8.34 2.79
C MET A 45 7.43 9.50 2.35
N ALA A 46 8.61 9.64 2.96
CA ALA A 46 9.58 10.65 2.57
C ALA A 46 10.07 10.37 1.14
N LEU A 47 10.38 9.12 0.83
CA LEU A 47 10.81 8.70 -0.50
C LEU A 47 9.72 8.99 -1.55
N GLY A 48 8.47 8.61 -1.28
CA GLY A 48 7.32 8.90 -2.13
C GLY A 48 7.08 10.39 -2.35
N PHE A 49 7.23 11.21 -1.30
CA PHE A 49 7.10 12.66 -1.43
C PHE A 49 8.23 13.29 -2.26
N VAL A 50 9.49 12.92 -1.96
CA VAL A 50 10.67 13.46 -2.64
C VAL A 50 10.68 13.06 -4.11
N THR A 51 10.43 11.79 -4.40
CA THR A 51 10.36 11.29 -5.78
C THR A 51 9.18 11.90 -6.54
N ALA A 52 8.00 12.00 -5.95
CA ALA A 52 6.87 12.66 -6.60
C ALA A 52 7.13 14.15 -6.87
N ALA A 53 7.83 14.84 -5.97
CA ALA A 53 8.27 16.21 -6.17
C ALA A 53 9.31 16.31 -7.30
N PHE A 54 10.27 15.37 -7.36
CA PHE A 54 11.29 15.30 -8.40
C PHE A 54 10.69 15.10 -9.79
N PHE A 55 9.78 14.13 -9.94
CA PHE A 55 9.08 13.86 -11.21
C PHE A 55 7.96 14.85 -11.52
N ARG A 56 7.68 15.82 -10.64
CA ARG A 56 6.61 16.83 -10.77
C ARG A 56 5.22 16.21 -11.00
N VAL A 57 4.98 15.06 -10.37
CA VAL A 57 3.72 14.31 -10.40
C VAL A 57 2.90 14.59 -9.14
N SER A 58 1.69 14.01 -9.04
CA SER A 58 0.82 14.21 -7.88
C SER A 58 1.43 13.60 -6.61
N LYS A 59 1.93 14.46 -5.72
CA LYS A 59 2.46 14.08 -4.41
C LYS A 59 1.41 13.38 -3.55
N LEU A 60 0.16 13.85 -3.62
CA LEU A 60 -0.96 13.25 -2.89
C LEU A 60 -1.20 11.81 -3.36
N CYS A 61 -1.25 11.57 -4.67
CA CYS A 61 -1.44 10.23 -5.21
C CYS A 61 -0.25 9.31 -4.92
N ALA A 62 0.99 9.83 -4.95
CA ALA A 62 2.17 9.06 -4.58
C ALA A 62 2.15 8.65 -3.10
N LEU A 63 1.79 9.57 -2.20
CA LEU A 63 1.66 9.26 -0.77
C LEU A 63 0.55 8.24 -0.50
N ILE A 64 -0.58 8.33 -1.21
CA ILE A 64 -1.66 7.33 -1.12
C ILE A 64 -1.17 5.97 -1.63
N GLY A 65 -0.46 5.93 -2.77
CA GLY A 65 0.10 4.70 -3.33
C GLY A 65 1.16 4.04 -2.44
N VAL A 66 1.98 4.85 -1.76
CA VAL A 66 2.96 4.36 -0.78
C VAL A 66 2.30 3.69 0.43
N GLN A 67 1.12 4.17 0.84
CA GLN A 67 0.42 3.66 2.03
C GLN A 67 -0.55 2.51 1.76
N VAL A 68 -0.41 1.81 0.63
CA VAL A 68 -1.21 0.60 0.34
C VAL A 68 -0.99 -0.48 1.41
N THR A 69 0.20 -0.56 2.00
CA THR A 69 0.56 -1.46 3.10
C THR A 69 0.75 -0.69 4.42
N ASN A 70 -0.22 0.12 4.81
CA ASN A 70 -0.23 0.76 6.13
C ASN A 70 -0.69 -0.23 7.22
N ALA A 71 -0.49 0.11 8.50
CA ALA A 71 -0.84 -0.75 9.64
C ALA A 71 -2.31 -1.22 9.66
N LEU A 72 -3.23 -0.46 9.04
CA LEU A 72 -4.64 -0.80 8.96
C LEU A 72 -4.91 -1.76 7.80
N THR A 73 -4.25 -1.59 6.65
CA THR A 73 -4.47 -2.42 5.45
C THR A 73 -3.59 -3.67 5.41
N ALA A 74 -2.43 -3.66 6.06
CA ALA A 74 -1.49 -4.78 6.08
C ALA A 74 -2.13 -6.09 6.57
N PRO A 75 -2.92 -6.15 7.67
CA PRO A 75 -3.56 -7.39 8.09
C PRO A 75 -4.50 -7.97 7.01
N PHE A 76 -5.26 -7.11 6.32
CA PHE A 76 -6.17 -7.54 5.25
C PHE A 76 -5.41 -8.01 4.00
N VAL A 77 -4.35 -7.29 3.61
CA VAL A 77 -3.52 -7.65 2.46
C VAL A 77 -2.77 -8.96 2.72
N TYR A 78 -2.17 -9.14 3.90
CA TYR A 78 -1.49 -10.37 4.27
C TYR A 78 -2.45 -11.55 4.41
N ALA A 79 -3.62 -11.37 5.03
CA ALA A 79 -4.64 -12.42 5.09
C ALA A 79 -5.11 -12.84 3.69
N GLY A 80 -5.37 -11.88 2.80
CA GLY A 80 -5.81 -12.14 1.43
C GLY A 80 -4.74 -12.84 0.58
N THR A 81 -3.49 -12.37 0.65
CA THR A 81 -2.36 -12.98 -0.07
C THR A 81 -2.01 -14.36 0.47
N TYR A 82 -2.06 -14.57 1.79
CA TYR A 82 -1.87 -15.88 2.40
C TYR A 82 -2.99 -16.86 2.00
N TYR A 83 -4.25 -16.42 2.01
CA TYR A 83 -5.37 -17.23 1.54
C TYR A 83 -5.20 -17.62 0.06
N LEU A 84 -4.92 -16.65 -0.81
CA LEU A 84 -4.66 -16.91 -2.23
C LEU A 84 -3.48 -17.86 -2.43
N GLY A 85 -2.38 -17.67 -1.72
CA GLY A 85 -1.21 -18.54 -1.77
C GLY A 85 -1.53 -19.97 -1.30
N ALA A 86 -2.28 -20.13 -0.21
CA ALA A 86 -2.71 -21.43 0.29
C ALA A 86 -3.60 -22.16 -0.72
N VAL A 87 -4.51 -21.45 -1.39
CA VAL A 87 -5.36 -22.00 -2.46
C VAL A 87 -4.53 -22.42 -3.66
N ILE A 88 -3.61 -21.56 -4.13
CA ILE A 88 -2.75 -21.86 -5.30
C ILE A 88 -1.83 -23.05 -5.01
N LEU A 89 -1.26 -23.12 -3.81
CA LEU A 89 -0.32 -24.17 -3.40
C LEU A 89 -1.01 -25.42 -2.82
N ASN A 90 -2.34 -25.42 -2.78
CA ASN A 90 -3.18 -26.48 -2.22
C ASN A 90 -2.73 -26.91 -0.80
N ARG A 91 -2.38 -25.94 0.03
CA ARG A 91 -1.95 -26.15 1.42
C ARG A 91 -3.09 -25.82 2.40
N PRO A 92 -3.20 -26.55 3.53
CA PRO A 92 -4.18 -26.22 4.55
C PRO A 92 -3.88 -24.84 5.12
N PHE A 93 -4.88 -23.96 5.09
CA PHE A 93 -4.82 -22.63 5.70
C PHE A 93 -4.61 -22.78 7.21
N LYS A 94 -3.42 -22.43 7.70
CA LYS A 94 -3.10 -22.52 9.13
C LYS A 94 -3.41 -21.17 9.79
N GLN A 95 -4.59 -21.10 10.41
CA GLN A 95 -5.11 -19.93 11.14
C GLN A 95 -4.14 -19.42 12.23
N GLU A 96 -3.37 -20.33 12.83
CA GLU A 96 -2.39 -20.07 13.90
C GLU A 96 -1.31 -19.03 13.54
N TYR A 97 -0.96 -18.88 12.25
CA TYR A 97 -0.02 -17.85 11.80
C TYR A 97 -0.60 -16.43 11.84
N LEU A 98 -1.92 -16.29 11.74
CA LEU A 98 -2.61 -15.02 11.85
C LEU A 98 -2.81 -14.60 13.31
N GLU A 99 -2.93 -15.59 14.21
CA GLU A 99 -3.12 -15.37 15.64
C GLU A 99 -1.82 -15.03 16.38
N ASN A 100 -0.69 -15.60 15.94
CA ASN A 100 0.65 -15.30 16.48
C ASN A 100 1.33 -14.07 15.85
N LEU A 101 0.65 -13.40 14.92
CA LEU A 101 1.11 -12.14 14.30
C LEU A 101 0.97 -10.98 15.29
N SER A 102 1.81 -10.98 16.33
CA SER A 102 1.86 -9.92 17.33
C SER A 102 2.81 -8.80 16.88
N TRP A 103 2.55 -7.58 17.34
CA TRP A 103 3.47 -6.45 17.13
C TRP A 103 4.87 -6.71 17.68
N GLY A 104 5.01 -7.52 18.73
CA GLY A 104 6.30 -7.87 19.34
C GLY A 104 7.14 -8.80 18.46
N SER A 105 6.53 -9.87 17.95
CA SER A 105 7.20 -10.80 17.03
C SER A 105 7.55 -10.14 15.69
N LEU A 106 6.70 -9.25 15.18
CA LEU A 106 7.01 -8.43 13.98
C LEU A 106 8.19 -7.48 14.19
N TRP A 107 8.35 -6.95 15.40
CA TRP A 107 9.45 -6.03 15.72
C TRP A 107 10.79 -6.77 15.88
N GLU A 108 10.77 -7.95 16.49
CA GLU A 108 11.98 -8.80 16.61
C GLU A 108 12.42 -9.42 15.28
N MET A 109 11.47 -9.85 14.44
CA MET A 109 11.77 -10.34 13.09
C MET A 109 12.14 -9.21 12.13
N GLY A 110 11.85 -7.95 12.50
CA GLY A 110 12.05 -6.78 11.67
C GLY A 110 13.44 -6.75 11.02
N PRO A 111 14.54 -6.61 11.78
CA PRO A 111 15.88 -6.42 11.23
C PRO A 111 16.32 -7.53 10.26
N ASP A 112 16.03 -8.78 10.59
CA ASP A 112 16.41 -9.93 9.76
C ASP A 112 15.53 -10.02 8.50
N VAL A 113 14.22 -9.81 8.62
CA VAL A 113 13.31 -9.71 7.46
C VAL A 113 13.71 -8.53 6.56
N PHE A 114 14.09 -7.40 7.14
CA PHE A 114 14.60 -6.25 6.40
C PHE A 114 15.87 -6.58 5.63
N ALA A 115 16.84 -7.22 6.29
CA ALA A 115 18.09 -7.63 5.68
C ALA A 115 17.87 -8.65 4.54
N SER A 116 17.07 -9.69 4.78
CA SER A 116 16.69 -10.68 3.77
C SER A 116 15.97 -10.08 2.57
N LEU A 117 15.06 -9.13 2.77
CA LEU A 117 14.34 -8.46 1.68
C LEU A 117 15.23 -7.52 0.84
N TRP A 118 16.32 -6.99 1.42
CA TRP A 118 17.28 -6.13 0.71
C TRP A 118 18.39 -6.93 0.01
N VAL A 119 18.90 -7.96 0.67
CA VAL A 119 20.07 -8.73 0.23
C VAL A 119 19.67 -9.96 -0.58
N GLY A 120 18.45 -10.46 -0.40
CA GLY A 120 17.92 -11.62 -1.12
C GLY A 120 18.36 -12.98 -0.55
N GLU A 121 18.65 -13.04 0.75
CA GLU A 121 19.02 -14.27 1.48
C GLU A 121 17.86 -14.82 2.32
#